data_AF-A0AB39XXN4-F1
#
_entry.id   AF-A0AB39XXN4-F1
#
_cell.length_a   1.000
_cell.length_b   1.000
_cell.length_c   1.000
_cell.angle_alpha   90.00
_cell.angle_beta   90.00
_cell.angle_gamma   90.00
#
_symmetry.space_group_name_H-M   'P 1'
#
loop_
_entity.id
_entity.type
_entity.pdbx_description
1 polymer ?
#
loop_
_entity_poly.entity_id
_entity_poly.type
_entity_poly.pdbx_seq_one_letter_code
_entity_poly.pdbx_strand_id
1 'polypeptide(L)'
;MQWSPDVRQRYLDSRHALREEVDALAPRAAEDPDQHLAELVRLHRVLTIRSAGYWENRTHLFADQVRSLFDDGVSLARRLSQHDPAEGTRTLAAILIDRSTFHTATSEFKPALEDFRQALSYLGEANQPLRRPLPPA
;
A
#
# COMPACT_ATOMS: atom_id res chain seq x y z
N MET A 1 -4.86 21.69 -6.89
CA MET A 1 -5.73 22.00 -5.73
C MET A 1 -4.84 22.58 -4.64
N GLN A 2 -5.03 23.83 -4.22
CA GLN A 2 -4.21 24.47 -3.18
C GLN A 2 -4.95 24.34 -1.84
N TRP A 3 -4.38 23.59 -0.89
CA TRP A 3 -4.90 23.51 0.48
C TRP A 3 -4.33 24.64 1.32
N SER A 4 -5.12 25.13 2.30
CA SER A 4 -4.56 26.00 3.34
C SER A 4 -3.54 25.23 4.19
N PRO A 5 -2.55 25.90 4.79
CA PRO A 5 -1.56 25.26 5.65
C PRO A 5 -2.19 24.44 6.78
N ASP A 6 -3.23 24.96 7.43
CA ASP A 6 -3.91 24.27 8.54
C ASP A 6 -4.63 23.00 8.10
N VAL A 7 -5.27 23.02 6.92
CA VAL A 7 -5.94 21.83 6.38
C VAL A 7 -4.92 20.75 6.04
N ARG A 8 -3.79 21.15 5.43
CA ARG A 8 -2.68 20.21 5.16
C ARG A 8 -2.12 19.65 6.46
N GLN A 9 -1.92 20.48 7.48
CA GLN A 9 -1.35 20.03 8.75
C GLN A 9 -2.29 19.05 9.46
N ARG A 10 -3.59 19.36 9.57
CA ARG A 10 -4.60 18.43 10.13
C ARG A 10 -4.67 17.12 9.36
N TYR A 11 -4.59 17.18 8.03
CA TYR A 11 -4.54 16.00 7.19
C TYR A 11 -3.35 15.11 7.54
N LEU A 12 -2.15 15.67 7.70
CA LEU A 12 -0.95 14.90 8.06
C LEU A 12 -0.94 14.45 9.53
N ASP A 13 -1.55 15.21 10.44
CA ASP A 13 -1.63 14.88 11.88
C ASP A 13 -2.61 13.76 12.20
N SER A 14 -3.60 13.53 11.34
CA SER A 14 -4.48 12.36 11.41
C SER A 14 -3.74 11.01 11.32
N ARG A 15 -2.45 11.00 10.94
CA ARG A 15 -1.60 9.80 10.96
C ARG A 15 -1.56 9.11 12.33
N HIS A 16 -1.71 9.86 13.42
CA HIS A 16 -1.71 9.30 14.77
C HIS A 16 -2.96 8.45 15.02
N ALA A 17 -4.14 8.97 14.72
CA ALA A 17 -5.39 8.21 14.80
C ALA A 17 -5.38 7.00 13.85
N LEU A 18 -4.86 7.17 12.63
CA LEU A 18 -4.72 6.06 11.69
C LEU A 18 -3.78 4.96 12.20
N ARG A 19 -2.71 5.31 12.92
CA ARG A 19 -1.83 4.32 13.57
C ARG A 19 -2.61 3.50 14.58
N GLU A 20 -3.35 4.16 15.46
CA GLU A 20 -4.16 3.48 16.47
C GLU A 20 -5.20 2.55 15.84
N GLU A 21 -5.87 2.98 14.77
CA GLU A 21 -6.82 2.15 14.03
C GLU A 21 -6.14 0.93 13.38
N VAL A 22 -4.99 1.11 12.74
CA VAL A 22 -4.21 0.02 12.13
C VAL A 22 -3.75 -0.98 13.19
N ASP A 23 -3.22 -0.50 14.31
CA ASP A 23 -2.72 -1.34 15.39
C ASP A 23 -3.86 -2.12 16.07
N ALA A 24 -5.05 -1.52 16.21
CA ALA A 24 -6.24 -2.19 16.72
C ALA A 24 -6.83 -3.22 15.75
N LEU A 25 -6.71 -2.98 14.44
CA LEU A 25 -7.26 -3.85 13.41
C LEU A 25 -6.33 -5.03 13.07
N ALA A 26 -5.02 -4.86 13.23
CA ALA A 26 -4.01 -5.89 12.96
C ALA A 26 -4.30 -7.25 13.61
N PRO A 27 -4.55 -7.36 14.93
CA PRO A 27 -4.87 -8.65 15.55
C PRO A 27 -6.18 -9.24 15.03
N ARG A 28 -7.18 -8.41 14.78
CA ARG A 28 -8.49 -8.84 14.25
C ARG A 28 -8.37 -9.42 12.84
N ALA A 29 -7.53 -8.84 11.99
CA ALA A 29 -7.23 -9.38 10.67
C ALA A 29 -6.35 -10.63 10.70
N ALA A 30 -5.70 -10.94 11.82
CA ALA A 30 -5.05 -12.22 12.02
C ALA A 30 -6.05 -13.31 12.45
N GLU A 31 -7.09 -12.95 13.21
CA GLU A 31 -8.17 -13.85 13.64
C GLU A 31 -9.18 -14.13 12.52
N ASP A 32 -9.65 -13.10 11.83
CA ASP A 32 -10.61 -13.17 10.72
C ASP A 32 -10.11 -12.33 9.52
N PRO A 33 -9.26 -12.91 8.67
CA PRO A 33 -8.72 -12.24 7.49
C PRO A 33 -9.82 -11.82 6.50
N ASP A 34 -10.86 -12.64 6.32
CA ASP A 34 -11.91 -12.40 5.33
C ASP A 34 -12.70 -11.12 5.66
N GLN A 35 -12.91 -10.85 6.95
CA GLN A 35 -13.61 -9.65 7.38
C GLN A 35 -12.72 -8.40 7.45
N HIS A 36 -11.44 -8.56 7.82
CA HIS A 36 -10.64 -7.43 8.32
C HIS A 36 -9.38 -7.11 7.51
N LEU A 37 -8.89 -8.03 6.67
CA LEU A 37 -7.61 -7.83 5.98
C LEU A 37 -7.67 -6.72 4.93
N ALA A 38 -8.76 -6.63 4.16
CA ALA A 38 -8.93 -5.59 3.13
C ALA A 38 -8.95 -4.18 3.76
N GLU A 39 -9.68 -4.03 4.87
CA GLU A 39 -9.72 -2.78 5.65
C GLU A 39 -8.34 -2.41 6.19
N LEU A 40 -7.62 -3.39 6.77
CA LEU A 40 -6.28 -3.19 7.31
C LEU A 40 -5.31 -2.70 6.23
N VAL A 41 -5.31 -3.34 5.06
CA VAL A 41 -4.47 -2.94 3.92
C VAL A 41 -4.80 -1.50 3.49
N ARG A 42 -6.08 -1.15 3.43
CA ARG A 42 -6.51 0.20 3.06
C ARG A 42 -6.02 1.26 4.05
N LEU A 43 -6.31 1.08 5.35
CA LEU A 43 -5.91 2.04 6.39
C LEU A 43 -4.40 2.15 6.50
N HIS A 44 -3.69 1.02 6.40
CA HIS A 44 -2.23 1.01 6.39
C HIS A 44 -1.67 1.82 5.23
N ARG A 45 -2.22 1.68 4.01
CA ARG A 45 -1.81 2.49 2.86
C ARG A 45 -2.01 4.00 3.10
N VAL A 46 -3.15 4.40 3.67
CA VAL A 46 -3.41 5.82 4.00
C VAL A 46 -2.38 6.33 5.02
N LEU A 47 -2.10 5.53 6.04
CA LEU A 47 -1.10 5.84 7.06
C LEU A 47 0.30 6.00 6.46
N THR A 48 0.71 5.09 5.57
CA THR A 48 2.00 5.15 4.87
C THR A 48 2.15 6.45 4.07
N ILE A 49 1.16 6.78 3.24
CA ILE A 49 1.19 7.98 2.38
C ILE A 49 1.22 9.26 3.22
N ARG A 50 0.38 9.35 4.27
CA ARG A 50 0.35 10.52 5.16
C ARG A 50 1.65 10.67 5.96
N SER A 51 2.24 9.56 6.39
CA SER A 51 3.54 9.57 7.09
C SER A 51 4.67 10.01 6.16
N ALA A 52 4.70 9.52 4.92
CA ALA A 52 5.68 9.93 3.91
C ALA A 52 5.58 11.45 3.64
N GLY A 53 4.38 11.96 3.35
CA GLY A 53 4.19 13.41 3.13
C GLY A 53 4.48 14.27 4.36
N TYR A 54 4.33 13.72 5.57
CA TYR A 54 4.71 14.40 6.81
C TYR A 54 6.23 14.52 6.94
N TRP A 55 6.98 13.45 6.68
CA TRP A 55 8.41 13.41 6.92
C TRP A 55 9.26 13.99 5.79
N GLU A 56 8.83 13.85 4.53
CA GLU A 56 9.59 14.27 3.34
C GLU A 56 10.10 15.72 3.42
N ASN A 57 9.28 16.64 3.96
CA ASN A 57 9.63 18.05 4.06
C ASN A 57 10.27 18.45 5.41
N ARG A 58 10.46 17.50 6.32
CA ARG A 58 10.89 17.77 7.71
C ARG A 58 12.28 17.26 8.04
N THR A 59 12.77 16.25 7.34
CA THR A 59 14.09 15.67 7.65
C THR A 59 14.70 14.97 6.45
N HIS A 60 16.03 15.05 6.34
CA HIS A 60 16.81 14.26 5.38
C HIS A 60 16.75 12.75 5.71
N LEU A 61 16.32 12.37 6.91
CA LEU A 61 16.14 10.99 7.35
C LEU A 61 14.73 10.44 7.09
N PHE A 62 13.93 11.08 6.23
CA PHE A 62 12.53 10.67 6.05
C PHE A 62 12.43 9.21 5.60
N ALA A 63 13.40 8.75 4.80
CA ALA A 63 13.48 7.39 4.32
C ALA A 63 13.46 6.37 5.48
N ASP A 64 14.26 6.61 6.51
CA ASP A 64 14.35 5.71 7.67
C ASP A 64 13.06 5.71 8.49
N GLN A 65 12.30 6.82 8.47
CA GLN A 65 11.04 6.96 9.22
C GLN A 65 9.88 6.19 8.59
N VAL A 66 9.91 5.95 7.28
CA VAL A 66 8.74 5.42 6.55
C VAL A 66 9.01 4.13 5.77
N ARG A 67 10.27 3.70 5.62
CA ARG A 67 10.61 2.49 4.86
C ARG A 67 9.85 1.26 5.34
N SER A 68 9.79 1.02 6.64
CA SER A 68 9.03 -0.11 7.20
C SER A 68 7.55 -0.05 6.82
N LEU A 69 6.95 1.14 6.75
CA LEU A 69 5.54 1.31 6.34
C LEU A 69 5.28 0.98 4.87
N PHE A 70 6.29 1.07 4.02
CA PHE A 70 6.16 0.60 2.65
C PHE A 70 6.31 -0.92 2.58
N ASP A 71 7.28 -1.49 3.29
CA ASP A 71 7.53 -2.93 3.31
C ASP A 71 6.39 -3.73 3.96
N ASP A 72 5.86 -3.24 5.07
CA ASP A 72 4.68 -3.79 5.75
C ASP A 72 3.45 -3.71 4.84
N GLY A 73 3.28 -2.60 4.12
CA GLY A 73 2.19 -2.42 3.15
C GLY A 73 2.22 -3.48 2.05
N VAL A 74 3.39 -3.74 1.47
CA VAL A 74 3.58 -4.81 0.46
C VAL A 74 3.28 -6.18 1.06
N SER A 75 3.73 -6.43 2.29
CA SER A 75 3.49 -7.71 2.98
C SER A 75 2.01 -7.95 3.25
N LEU A 76 1.28 -6.93 3.70
CA LEU A 76 -0.17 -6.98 3.90
C LEU A 76 -0.92 -7.21 2.59
N ALA A 77 -0.54 -6.51 1.52
CA ALA A 77 -1.19 -6.64 0.22
C ALA A 77 -0.93 -8.01 -0.44
N ARG A 78 0.25 -8.60 -0.23
CA ARG A 78 0.53 -9.98 -0.64
C ARG A 78 -0.35 -10.98 0.09
N ARG A 79 -0.54 -10.82 1.41
CA ARG A 79 -1.50 -11.62 2.17
C ARG A 79 -2.91 -11.46 1.60
N LEU A 80 -3.36 -10.24 1.34
CA LEU A 80 -4.68 -10.02 0.75
C LEU A 80 -4.82 -10.69 -0.62
N SER A 81 -3.81 -10.59 -1.49
CA SER A 81 -3.81 -11.26 -2.80
C SER A 81 -3.88 -12.79 -2.71
N GLN A 82 -3.39 -13.40 -1.62
CA GLN A 82 -3.52 -14.84 -1.37
C GLN A 82 -4.93 -15.23 -0.90
N HIS A 83 -5.58 -14.38 -0.10
CA HIS A 83 -6.92 -14.63 0.44
C HIS A 83 -8.04 -14.26 -0.55
N ASP A 84 -7.95 -13.08 -1.16
CA ASP A 84 -8.82 -12.58 -2.23
C ASP A 84 -7.96 -12.13 -3.42
N PRO A 85 -7.73 -13.02 -4.40
CA PRO A 85 -6.95 -12.69 -5.58
C PRO A 85 -7.56 -11.57 -6.44
N ALA A 86 -8.89 -11.39 -6.44
CA ALA A 86 -9.55 -10.44 -7.32
C ALA A 86 -9.33 -8.99 -6.84
N GLU A 87 -9.53 -8.74 -5.54
CA GLU A 87 -9.26 -7.44 -4.93
C GLU A 87 -7.75 -7.27 -4.65
N GLY A 88 -7.13 -8.27 -4.06
CA GLY A 88 -5.77 -8.20 -3.54
C GLY A 88 -4.70 -8.00 -4.61
N THR A 89 -4.87 -8.57 -5.81
CA THR A 89 -3.90 -8.38 -6.91
C THR A 89 -3.84 -6.93 -7.38
N ARG A 90 -4.99 -6.26 -7.52
CA ARG A 90 -5.04 -4.83 -7.88
C ARG A 90 -4.48 -3.96 -6.76
N THR A 91 -4.81 -4.28 -5.52
CA THR A 91 -4.33 -3.55 -4.35
C THR A 91 -2.81 -3.68 -4.18
N LEU A 92 -2.26 -4.88 -4.41
CA LEU A 92 -0.81 -5.12 -4.40
C LEU A 92 -0.10 -4.31 -5.48
N ALA A 93 -0.64 -4.24 -6.70
CA ALA A 93 -0.08 -3.39 -7.75
C ALA A 93 -0.02 -1.90 -7.34
N ALA A 94 -1.11 -1.37 -6.76
CA ALA A 94 -1.14 0.02 -6.31
C ALA A 94 -0.09 0.30 -5.22
N ILE A 95 0.07 -0.61 -4.25
CA ILE A 95 1.04 -0.44 -3.17
C ILE A 95 2.49 -0.58 -3.67
N LEU A 96 2.75 -1.45 -4.64
CA LEU A 96 4.06 -1.52 -5.30
C LEU A 96 4.39 -0.23 -6.08
N ILE A 97 3.40 0.42 -6.71
CA ILE A 97 3.60 1.73 -7.35
C ILE A 97 3.95 2.80 -6.31
N ASP A 98 3.28 2.80 -5.16
CA ASP A 98 3.58 3.72 -4.07
C ASP A 98 5.02 3.50 -3.53
N ARG A 99 5.44 2.24 -3.32
CA ARG A 99 6.81 1.92 -2.87
C ARG A 99 7.87 2.21 -3.93
N SER A 100 7.56 1.98 -5.20
CA SER A 100 8.41 2.41 -6.32
C SER A 100 8.62 3.93 -6.33
N THR A 101 7.56 4.69 -6.06
CA THR A 101 7.62 6.16 -5.95
C THR A 101 8.50 6.59 -4.77
N PHE A 102 8.37 5.91 -3.63
CA PHE A 102 9.24 6.13 -2.48
C PHE A 102 10.72 5.86 -2.80
N HIS A 103 11.04 4.70 -3.38
CA HIS A 103 12.41 4.37 -3.80
C HIS A 103 12.94 5.38 -4.83
N THR A 104 12.10 5.88 -5.74
CA THR A 104 12.48 6.95 -6.67
C THR A 104 12.85 8.24 -5.92
N ALA A 105 12.05 8.63 -4.93
CA ALA A 105 12.30 9.82 -4.11
C ALA A 105 13.60 9.68 -3.28
N THR A 106 14.00 8.47 -2.92
CA THR A 106 15.28 8.19 -2.22
C THR A 106 16.43 7.84 -3.16
N SER A 107 16.25 8.00 -4.48
CA SER A 107 17.26 7.67 -5.52
C SER A 107 17.66 6.19 -5.59
N GLU A 108 16.84 5.29 -5.07
CA GLU A 108 16.98 3.84 -5.14
C GLU A 108 16.33 3.27 -6.41
N PHE A 109 16.87 3.66 -7.58
CA PHE A 109 16.21 3.39 -8.87
C PHE A 109 16.08 1.90 -9.23
N LYS A 110 17.00 1.05 -8.77
CA LYS A 110 16.92 -0.40 -9.05
C LYS A 110 15.73 -1.04 -8.32
N PRO A 111 15.58 -0.89 -6.98
CA PRO A 111 14.36 -1.28 -6.28
C PRO A 111 13.09 -0.64 -6.86
N ALA A 112 13.13 0.64 -7.20
CA ALA A 112 11.97 1.33 -7.79
C ALA A 112 11.50 0.66 -9.09
N LEU A 113 12.44 0.32 -9.98
CA LEU A 113 12.14 -0.31 -11.26
C LEU A 113 11.63 -1.76 -11.10
N GLU A 114 12.14 -2.49 -10.09
CA GLU A 114 11.67 -3.84 -9.77
C GLU A 114 10.20 -3.82 -9.32
N ASP A 115 9.87 -2.96 -8.36
CA ASP A 115 8.51 -2.78 -7.88
C ASP A 115 7.55 -2.35 -9.00
N PHE A 116 7.97 -1.41 -9.83
CA PHE A 116 7.14 -0.92 -10.93
C PHE A 116 6.85 -2.02 -11.96
N ARG A 117 7.86 -2.81 -12.33
CA ARG A 117 7.67 -3.95 -13.24
C ARG A 117 6.74 -5.01 -12.66
N GLN A 118 6.89 -5.31 -11.37
CA GLN A 118 6.02 -6.25 -10.68
C GLN A 118 4.57 -5.73 -10.59
N ALA A 119 4.37 -4.44 -10.36
CA ALA A 119 3.03 -3.85 -10.39
C ALA A 119 2.38 -3.99 -11.78
N LEU A 120 3.15 -3.76 -12.85
CA LEU A 120 2.65 -3.90 -14.23
C LEU A 120 2.27 -5.33 -14.59
N SER A 121 3.00 -6.35 -14.09
CA SER A 121 2.61 -7.74 -14.34
C SER A 121 1.25 -8.05 -13.72
N TYR A 122 0.99 -7.60 -12.48
CA TYR A 122 -0.30 -7.77 -11.82
C TYR A 122 -1.44 -7.01 -12.50
N LEU A 123 -1.20 -5.80 -13.00
CA LEU A 123 -2.22 -5.06 -13.76
C LEU A 123 -2.51 -5.71 -15.12
N GLY A 124 -1.50 -6.32 -15.75
CA GLY A 124 -1.69 -7.12 -16.96
C GLY A 124 -2.52 -8.37 -16.71
N GLU A 125 -2.27 -9.09 -15.61
CA GLU A 125 -3.02 -10.26 -15.17
C GLU A 125 -4.46 -9.91 -14.77
N ALA A 126 -4.67 -8.84 -14.00
CA ALA A 126 -5.98 -8.39 -13.54
C ALA A 126 -6.92 -7.92 -14.69
N ASN A 127 -6.35 -7.66 -15.88
CA ASN A 127 -7.09 -7.27 -17.08
C ASN A 127 -7.38 -8.45 -18.02
N GLN A 128 -6.89 -9.67 -17.73
CA GLN A 128 -7.29 -10.85 -18.49
C GLN A 128 -8.64 -11.37 -17.99
N PRO A 129 -9.65 -11.54 -18.86
CA PRO A 129 -10.89 -12.18 -18.45
C PRO A 129 -10.58 -13.63 -18.00
N LEU A 130 -11.21 -14.06 -16.90
CA LEU A 130 -11.21 -15.46 -16.44
C LEU A 130 -11.43 -16.38 -17.64
N ARG A 131 -10.37 -17.04 -18.12
CA ARG A 131 -10.50 -18.07 -19.15
C ARG A 131 -11.33 -19.20 -18.55
N ARG A 132 -12.63 -19.24 -18.86
CA ARG A 132 -13.42 -20.44 -18.59
C ARG A 132 -12.77 -21.59 -19.37
N PRO A 133 -12.52 -22.75 -18.73
CA PRO A 133 -12.10 -23.92 -19.47
C PRO A 133 -13.19 -24.27 -20.50
N LEU A 134 -12.76 -24.56 -21.73
CA LEU A 134 -13.63 -25.03 -22.81
C LEU A 134 -14.24 -26.37 -22.36
N PRO A 135 -15.56 -26.60 -22.49
CA PRO A 135 -16.12 -27.91 -22.17
C PRO A 135 -15.49 -28.99 -23.09
N PRO A 136 -15.29 -30.22 -22.58
CA PRO A 136 -14.80 -31.33 -23.39
C PRO A 136 -15.81 -31.64 -24.51
N ALA A 137 -15.27 -32.02 -25.67
CA ALA A 137 -16.01 -32.44 -26.86
C ALA A 137 -16.71 -33.80 -26.67
#